data_AF-A0A4Q3WU43-F1
#
_entry.id   AF-A0A4Q3WU43-F1
#
_cell.length_a   1.000
_cell.length_b   1.000
_cell.length_c   1.000
_cell.angle_alpha   90.00
_cell.angle_beta   90.00
_cell.angle_gamma   90.00
#
_symmetry.space_group_name_H-M   'P 1'
#
loop_
_entity.id
_entity.type
_entity.pdbx_description
1 polymer ?
#
loop_
_entity_poly.entity_id
_entity_poly.type
_entity_poly.pdbx_seq_one_letter_code
_entity_poly.pdbx_strand_id
1 'polypeptide(L)'
;TLGSLNVRVARNAYGAQIDSFETDLPVEELGESVRAVFIRAPQIKEVGEGVEVLARYEGAPVLVRQGGIVALSFHPEIAGEGRIHQLWLDGLSAQKGRVPVSSEAAQ
;
A
#
# COMPACT_ATOMS: atom_id res chain seq x y z
N THR A 1 15.77 6.69 1.28
CA THR A 1 14.63 5.82 0.91
C THR A 1 15.18 4.45 0.56
N LEU A 2 14.48 3.35 0.85
CA LEU A 2 14.94 2.00 0.50
C LEU A 2 14.86 1.70 -1.02
N GLY A 3 14.07 2.47 -1.77
CA GLY A 3 14.00 2.38 -3.25
C GLY A 3 13.26 1.15 -3.80
N SER A 4 12.67 0.32 -2.94
CA SER A 4 12.05 -0.95 -3.33
C SER A 4 10.64 -0.82 -3.94
N LEU A 5 10.00 0.34 -3.79
CA LEU A 5 8.67 0.65 -4.33
C LEU A 5 8.77 1.92 -5.19
N ASN A 6 8.31 1.85 -6.43
CA ASN A 6 8.43 2.92 -7.43
C ASN A 6 7.35 4.00 -7.22
N VAL A 7 7.39 4.67 -6.07
CA VAL A 7 6.47 5.75 -5.71
C VAL A 7 7.23 6.94 -5.12
N ARG A 8 6.68 8.13 -5.27
CA ARG A 8 7.12 9.32 -4.51
C ARG A 8 6.11 9.66 -3.45
N VAL A 9 6.58 9.84 -2.22
CA VAL A 9 5.76 10.15 -1.05
C VAL A 9 6.13 11.50 -0.46
N ALA A 10 5.11 12.26 -0.03
CA ALA A 10 5.26 13.44 0.80
C ALA A 10 4.78 13.12 2.22
N ARG A 11 5.55 13.50 3.23
CA ARG A 11 5.17 13.26 4.64
C ARG A 11 4.05 14.21 5.06
N ASN A 12 3.10 13.71 5.86
CA ASN A 12 2.05 14.50 6.55
C ASN A 12 1.30 15.48 5.63
N ALA A 13 0.94 15.04 4.43
CA ALA A 13 0.46 15.94 3.38
C ALA A 13 -1.06 16.17 3.39
N TYR A 14 -1.81 15.53 4.29
CA TYR A 14 -3.27 15.71 4.45
C TYR A 14 -3.67 16.90 5.35
N GLY A 15 -2.70 17.70 5.84
CA GLY A 15 -2.93 18.97 6.54
C GLY A 15 -2.57 18.96 8.03
N ALA A 16 -2.50 20.15 8.63
CA ALA A 16 -2.05 20.38 10.02
C ALA A 16 -3.15 20.22 11.09
N GLN A 17 -4.41 19.98 10.68
CA GLN A 17 -5.58 19.88 11.57
C GLN A 17 -6.29 18.53 11.53
N ILE A 18 -5.81 17.59 10.71
CA ILE A 18 -6.38 16.24 10.58
C ILE A 18 -5.30 15.24 11.02
N ASP A 19 -4.95 15.25 12.31
CA ASP A 19 -3.91 14.37 12.86
C ASP A 19 -4.33 12.89 12.87
N SER A 20 -5.64 12.63 12.79
CA SER A 20 -6.19 11.33 12.44
C SER A 20 -7.62 11.44 11.91
N PHE A 21 -7.99 10.62 10.94
CA PHE A 21 -9.37 10.49 10.47
C PHE A 21 -9.68 9.07 10.02
N GLU A 22 -10.97 8.80 9.86
CA GLU A 22 -11.47 7.51 9.38
C GLU A 22 -12.36 7.70 8.16
N THR A 23 -12.35 6.72 7.27
CA THR A 23 -13.24 6.69 6.12
C THR A 23 -13.51 5.25 5.70
N ASP A 24 -14.66 5.01 5.06
CA ASP A 24 -14.91 3.75 4.37
C ASP A 24 -14.29 3.86 2.97
N LEU A 25 -13.20 3.12 2.76
CA LEU A 25 -12.37 3.19 1.57
C LEU A 25 -12.75 2.04 0.61
N PRO A 26 -13.28 2.34 -0.59
CA PRO A 26 -13.51 1.31 -1.59
C PRO A 26 -12.19 0.68 -2.05
N VAL A 27 -12.13 -0.66 -2.04
CA VAL A 27 -10.98 -1.42 -2.55
C VAL A 27 -11.47 -2.35 -3.65
N GLU A 28 -11.08 -2.08 -4.89
CA GLU A 28 -11.64 -2.76 -6.07
C GLU A 28 -11.44 -4.27 -6.01
N GLU A 29 -10.26 -4.72 -5.60
CA GLU A 29 -9.89 -6.14 -5.54
C GLU A 29 -10.65 -6.92 -4.45
N LEU A 30 -11.19 -6.23 -3.45
CA LEU A 30 -12.04 -6.84 -2.42
C LEU A 30 -13.54 -6.79 -2.79
N GLY A 31 -13.92 -5.95 -3.77
CA GLY A 31 -15.32 -5.72 -4.13
C GLY A 31 -16.15 -5.00 -3.06
N GLU A 32 -15.52 -4.51 -2.00
CA GLU A 32 -16.17 -3.88 -0.86
C GLU A 32 -15.30 -2.76 -0.26
N SER A 33 -15.91 -1.96 0.61
CA SER A 33 -15.18 -0.92 1.34
C SER A 33 -14.56 -1.49 2.62
N VAL A 34 -13.35 -1.02 2.94
CA VAL A 34 -12.66 -1.30 4.19
C VAL A 34 -12.64 -0.05 5.06
N ARG A 35 -12.75 -0.21 6.38
CA ARG A 35 -12.55 0.91 7.30
C ARG A 35 -11.07 1.30 7.34
N ALA A 36 -10.73 2.48 6.81
CA ALA A 36 -9.37 2.98 6.75
C ALA A 36 -9.14 4.07 7.81
N VAL A 37 -8.18 3.84 8.70
CA VAL A 37 -7.76 4.79 9.75
C VAL A 37 -6.47 5.46 9.32
N PHE A 38 -6.49 6.77 9.08
CA PHE A 38 -5.33 7.55 8.70
C PHE A 38 -4.80 8.27 9.94
N ILE A 39 -3.49 8.13 10.24
CA ILE A 39 -2.83 8.82 11.36
C ILE A 39 -1.53 9.41 10.83
N ARG A 40 -1.44 10.75 10.78
CA ARG A 40 -0.28 11.46 10.21
C ARG A 40 0.19 10.84 8.89
N ALA A 41 -0.78 10.53 8.02
CA ALA A 41 -0.55 9.72 6.84
C ALA A 41 0.36 10.43 5.81
N PRO A 42 1.34 9.73 5.22
CA PRO A 42 2.02 10.22 4.03
C PRO A 42 1.05 10.21 2.84
N GLN A 43 1.29 11.06 1.85
CA GLN A 43 0.55 11.04 0.59
C GLN A 43 1.47 10.59 -0.55
N ILE A 44 0.98 9.64 -1.36
CA ILE A 44 1.63 9.23 -2.60
C ILE A 44 1.35 10.32 -3.65
N LYS A 45 2.41 10.98 -4.12
CA LYS A 45 2.35 12.06 -5.12
C LYS A 45 2.51 11.55 -6.54
N GLU A 46 3.34 10.52 -6.72
CA GLU A 46 3.64 9.93 -8.02
C GLU A 46 3.71 8.41 -7.90
N VAL A 47 3.21 7.74 -8.92
CA VAL A 47 3.19 6.28 -9.08
C VAL A 47 3.96 5.97 -10.36
N GLY A 48 5.02 5.19 -10.26
CA GLY A 48 5.83 4.78 -11.40
C GLY A 48 5.35 3.50 -12.05
N GLU A 49 6.09 3.05 -13.07
CA GLU A 49 5.78 1.83 -13.82
C GLU A 49 5.80 0.58 -12.92
N GLY A 50 4.88 -0.35 -13.21
CA GLY A 50 4.75 -1.62 -12.49
C GLY A 50 4.06 -1.52 -11.12
N VAL A 51 3.66 -0.32 -10.71
CA VAL A 51 2.86 -0.10 -9.50
C VAL A 51 1.39 -0.05 -9.85
N GLU A 52 0.63 -0.90 -9.18
CA GLU A 52 -0.82 -0.95 -9.26
C GLU A 52 -1.44 -0.16 -8.10
N VAL A 53 -2.46 0.64 -8.39
CA VAL A 53 -3.22 1.38 -7.37
C VAL A 53 -4.51 0.63 -7.09
N LEU A 54 -4.65 0.09 -5.88
CA LEU A 54 -5.82 -0.72 -5.51
C LEU A 54 -6.90 0.10 -4.82
N ALA A 55 -6.54 1.25 -4.24
CA ALA A 55 -7.50 2.17 -3.64
C ALA A 55 -7.01 3.63 -3.64
N ARG A 56 -7.97 4.56 -3.70
CA ARG A 56 -7.76 6.00 -3.67
C ARG A 56 -8.65 6.66 -2.63
N TYR A 57 -8.12 7.67 -1.96
CA TYR A 57 -8.88 8.58 -1.12
C TYR A 57 -8.74 9.99 -1.71
N GLU A 58 -9.87 10.65 -2.00
CA GLU A 58 -9.91 11.98 -2.63
C GLU A 58 -9.02 12.09 -3.89
N GLY A 59 -8.97 11.01 -4.68
CA GLY A 59 -8.15 10.92 -5.89
C GLY A 59 -6.68 10.56 -5.66
N ALA A 60 -6.16 10.66 -4.43
CA ALA A 60 -4.80 10.28 -4.09
C ALA A 60 -4.66 8.76 -3.84
N PRO A 61 -3.62 8.08 -4.37
CA PRO A 61 -3.35 6.68 -4.04
C PRO A 61 -3.07 6.50 -2.54
N VAL A 62 -3.73 5.52 -1.93
CA VAL A 62 -3.55 5.20 -0.50
C VAL A 62 -3.29 3.73 -0.23
N LEU A 63 -3.54 2.86 -1.22
CA LEU A 63 -3.14 1.46 -1.23
C LEU A 63 -2.57 1.11 -2.60
N VAL A 64 -1.33 0.65 -2.62
CA VAL A 64 -0.61 0.30 -3.86
C VAL A 64 0.10 -1.03 -3.74
N ARG A 65 0.34 -1.68 -4.87
CA ARG A 65 1.04 -2.96 -4.98
C ARG A 65 2.12 -2.91 -6.06
N GLN A 66 3.28 -3.49 -5.78
CA GLN A 66 4.33 -3.74 -6.78
C GLN A 66 5.01 -5.08 -6.49
N GLY A 67 4.77 -6.08 -7.35
CA GLY A 67 5.25 -7.43 -7.08
C GLY A 67 4.68 -7.94 -5.74
N GLY A 68 5.55 -8.46 -4.86
CA GLY A 68 5.16 -8.93 -3.52
C GLY A 68 5.05 -7.83 -2.45
N ILE A 69 5.21 -6.56 -2.83
CA ILE A 69 5.18 -5.42 -1.91
C ILE A 69 3.80 -4.77 -1.98
N VAL A 70 3.17 -4.61 -0.81
CA VAL A 70 1.95 -3.80 -0.63
C VAL A 70 2.29 -2.64 0.30
N ALA A 71 1.85 -1.43 -0.06
CA ALA A 71 2.04 -0.24 0.75
C ALA A 71 0.73 0.50 0.98
N LEU A 72 0.55 0.95 2.22
CA LEU A 72 -0.67 1.57 2.73
C LEU A 72 -0.32 2.94 3.31
N SER A 73 -1.20 3.93 3.10
CA SER A 73 -1.13 5.24 3.78
C SER A 73 -2.03 5.29 5.03
N PHE A 74 -2.67 4.19 5.37
CA PHE A 74 -3.59 4.04 6.50
C PHE A 74 -3.28 2.75 7.28
N HIS A 75 -3.94 2.59 8.41
CA HIS A 75 -3.74 1.52 9.39
C HIS A 75 -4.95 0.57 9.43
N PRO A 76 -5.02 -0.46 8.56
CA PRO A 76 -6.10 -1.43 8.61
C PRO A 76 -6.14 -2.21 9.93
N GLU A 77 -4.99 -2.38 10.59
CA GLU A 77 -4.87 -3.07 11.88
C GLU A 77 -5.61 -2.37 13.01
N ILE A 78 -5.69 -1.03 12.98
CA ILE A 78 -6.40 -0.24 13.99
C ILE A 78 -7.91 -0.40 13.85
N ALA A 79 -8.39 -0.56 12.60
CA ALA A 79 -9.80 -0.80 12.30
C ALA A 79 -10.23 -2.27 12.43
N GLY A 80 -9.30 -3.19 12.69
CA GLY A 80 -9.58 -4.63 12.66
C GLY A 80 -9.79 -5.22 11.26
N GLU A 81 -9.34 -4.52 10.21
CA GLU A 81 -9.53 -4.90 8.80
C GLU A 81 -8.50 -5.92 8.32
N GLY A 82 -8.69 -7.18 8.73
CA GLY A 82 -7.78 -8.29 8.35
C GLY A 82 -7.75 -8.63 6.86
N ARG A 83 -8.75 -8.18 6.09
CA ARG A 83 -8.88 -8.47 4.64
C ARG A 83 -7.73 -7.91 3.81
N ILE A 84 -7.17 -6.78 4.21
CA ILE A 84 -6.00 -6.19 3.53
C ILE A 84 -4.75 -7.07 3.70
N HIS A 85 -4.57 -7.65 4.89
CA HIS A 85 -3.48 -8.60 5.11
C HIS A 85 -3.68 -9.89 4.30
N GLN A 86 -4.92 -10.38 4.19
CA GLN A 86 -5.20 -11.55 3.37
C GLN A 86 -4.96 -11.30 1.89
N LEU A 87 -5.39 -10.14 1.37
CA LEU A 87 -5.08 -9.72 0.00
C LEU A 87 -3.57 -9.77 -0.30
N TRP A 88 -2.74 -9.31 0.65
CA TRP A 88 -1.29 -9.39 0.50
C TRP A 88 -0.78 -10.84 0.50
N LEU A 89 -1.24 -11.68 1.44
CA LEU A 89 -0.83 -13.09 1.54
C LEU A 89 -1.26 -13.92 0.31
N ASP A 90 -2.44 -13.67 -0.21
CA ASP A 90 -2.96 -14.31 -1.42
C ASP A 90 -2.12 -13.91 -2.64
N GLY A 91 -1.78 -12.62 -2.74
CA GLY A 91 -0.89 -12.11 -3.78
C GLY A 91 0.52 -12.71 -3.73
N LEU A 92 1.06 -12.96 -2.54
CA LEU A 92 2.35 -13.66 -2.37
C LEU A 92 2.25 -15.15 -2.74
N SER A 93 1.14 -15.80 -2.42
CA SER A 93 0.91 -17.20 -2.74
C SER A 93 0.83 -17.44 -4.24
N ALA A 94 0.22 -16.50 -4.98
CA ALA A 94 0.23 -16.48 -6.44
C ALA A 94 1.63 -16.24 -7.04
N GLN A 95 2.55 -15.62 -6.30
CA GLN A 95 3.94 -15.37 -6.72
C GLN A 95 4.95 -16.44 -6.31
N LYS A 96 4.55 -17.52 -5.63
CA LYS A 96 5.41 -18.68 -5.33
C LYS A 96 5.81 -19.42 -6.63
N GLY A 97 6.76 -18.83 -7.34
CA GLY A 97 7.33 -19.30 -8.58
C GLY A 97 8.57 -18.52 -9.04
N ARG A 98 9.01 -17.48 -8.32
CA ARG A 98 10.20 -16.72 -8.70
C ARG A 98 11.02 -16.27 -7.49
N VAL A 99 12.06 -17.04 -7.16
CA VAL A 99 13.21 -16.54 -6.40
C VAL A 99 14.42 -16.63 -7.32
N PRO A 100 14.83 -15.55 -8.01
CA PRO A 100 16.21 -15.44 -8.44
C PRO A 100 17.01 -15.06 -7.20
N VAL A 101 17.66 -16.05 -6.58
CA VAL A 101 18.76 -15.77 -5.64
C VAL A 101 19.87 -15.20 -6.50
N SER A 102 20.19 -13.92 -6.33
CA SER A 102 21.41 -13.34 -6.88
C SER A 102 22.60 -14.07 -6.26
N SER A 103 23.13 -15.02 -7.01
CA SER A 103 24.44 -15.61 -6.80
C SER A 103 25.48 -14.53 -7.12
N GLU A 104 26.02 -13.89 -6.10
CA GLU A 104 27.40 -13.40 -6.13
C GLU A 104 28.16 -14.12 -5.02
N ALA A 105 28.52 -15.36 -5.34
CA ALA A 105 29.73 -15.97 -4.83
C ALA A 105 30.90 -15.38 -5.64
N ALA A 106 31.86 -14.83 -4.90
CA ALA A 106 33.30 -14.85 -5.18
C ALA A 106 33.74 -14.97 -6.65
N GLN A 107 34.32 -13.88 -7.14
CA GLN A 107 35.65 -13.89 -7.75
C GLN A 107 36.31 -12.54 -7.56
#